data_AF-A0A2I4BRF4-F1
#
_entry.id   AF-A0A2I4BRF4-F1
#
_cell.length_a   1.000
_cell.length_b   1.000
_cell.length_c   1.000
_cell.angle_alpha   90.00
_cell.angle_beta   90.00
_cell.angle_gamma   90.00
#
_symmetry.space_group_name_H-M   'P 1'
#
loop_
_entity.id
_entity.type
_entity.pdbx_description
1 polymer ?
#
loop_
_entity_poly.entity_id
_entity_poly.type
_entity_poly.pdbx_seq_one_letter_code
_entity_poly.pdbx_strand_id
1 'polypeptide(L)'
;MSESAEAVAAILKSSRHVAVEITNLTNNICLVNPRVYLDSGSVTSPPQPTIRPLKTEVCIFSKKSGKATGAVGVLTYDLFERQSNSAKQTAAVMFSVPYDYNMYKNWLALGIYEEGRACNEALFKEMYYNKVQQGFKRQEANGCGLTFEGRYLDIKATMCPMGRAIMKVELWDKVFSQMSQQQYY
;
A
#
# COMPACT_ATOMS: atom_id res chain seq x y z
N MET A 1 -5.49 -15.83 -15.49
CA MET A 1 -5.86 -15.37 -14.14
C MET A 1 -4.57 -15.01 -13.42
N SER A 2 -4.46 -13.81 -12.86
CA SER A 2 -3.42 -13.54 -11.86
C SER A 2 -3.72 -14.38 -10.62
N GLU A 3 -2.68 -14.88 -9.95
CA GLU A 3 -2.85 -15.59 -8.67
C GLU A 3 -3.28 -14.58 -7.59
N SER A 4 -4.24 -14.95 -6.73
CA SER A 4 -4.69 -14.08 -5.64
C SER A 4 -3.70 -14.07 -4.48
N ALA A 5 -3.73 -13.03 -3.66
CA ALA A 5 -2.86 -12.98 -2.48
C ALA A 5 -3.07 -14.16 -1.52
N GLU A 6 -4.29 -14.67 -1.38
CA GLU A 6 -4.58 -15.85 -0.57
C GLU A 6 -3.87 -17.10 -1.09
N ALA A 7 -3.94 -17.35 -2.41
CA ALA A 7 -3.33 -18.51 -3.04
C ALA A 7 -1.80 -18.50 -2.86
N VAL A 8 -1.17 -17.33 -3.07
CA VAL A 8 0.27 -17.20 -2.92
C VAL A 8 0.70 -17.22 -1.45
N ALA A 9 -0.08 -16.63 -0.54
CA ALA A 9 0.21 -16.69 0.91
C ALA A 9 0.16 -18.13 1.46
N ALA A 10 -0.75 -18.97 0.94
CA ALA A 10 -0.92 -20.35 1.39
C ALA A 10 0.31 -21.23 1.14
N ILE A 11 1.08 -20.96 0.09
CA ILE A 11 2.28 -21.75 -0.27
C ILE A 11 3.55 -21.28 0.46
N LEU A 12 3.53 -20.12 1.12
CA LEU A 12 4.68 -19.58 1.81
C LEU A 12 4.95 -20.28 3.14
N LYS A 13 6.17 -20.79 3.30
CA LYS A 13 6.64 -21.40 4.55
C LYS A 13 6.91 -20.37 5.65
N SER A 14 7.10 -19.10 5.31
CA SER A 14 7.43 -18.07 6.29
C SER A 14 6.31 -17.88 7.32
N SER A 15 6.68 -17.80 8.60
CA SER A 15 5.76 -17.56 9.71
C SER A 15 5.35 -16.09 9.87
N ARG A 16 6.09 -15.16 9.26
CA ARG A 16 5.75 -13.74 9.19
C ARG A 16 5.89 -13.24 7.76
N HIS A 17 4.78 -12.83 7.18
CA HIS A 17 4.74 -12.21 5.87
C HIS A 17 3.50 -11.34 5.72
N VAL A 18 3.52 -10.49 4.71
CA VAL A 18 2.34 -9.84 4.16
C VAL A 18 2.30 -10.08 2.65
N ALA A 19 1.18 -10.63 2.17
CA ALA A 19 0.83 -10.63 0.77
C ALA A 19 -0.03 -9.40 0.49
N VAL A 20 0.45 -8.51 -0.37
CA VAL A 20 -0.24 -7.27 -0.74
C VAL A 20 -0.85 -7.45 -2.12
N GLU A 21 -2.18 -7.48 -2.18
CA GLU A 21 -2.96 -7.47 -3.42
C GLU A 21 -3.35 -6.04 -3.74
N ILE A 22 -2.94 -5.54 -4.90
CA ILE A 22 -3.20 -4.18 -5.35
C ILE A 22 -4.09 -4.24 -6.57
N THR A 23 -5.32 -3.75 -6.43
CA THR A 23 -6.32 -3.67 -7.48
C THR A 23 -6.47 -2.22 -7.92
N ASN A 24 -6.04 -1.94 -9.13
CA ASN A 24 -6.21 -0.63 -9.76
C ASN A 24 -7.59 -0.58 -10.42
N LEU A 25 -8.55 0.10 -9.78
CA LEU A 25 -9.92 0.29 -10.30
C LEU A 25 -10.10 1.66 -10.95
N THR A 26 -9.02 2.41 -11.14
CA THR A 26 -9.03 3.65 -11.93
C THR A 26 -9.14 3.32 -13.41
N ASN A 27 -9.64 4.28 -14.18
CA ASN A 27 -9.75 4.15 -15.63
C ASN A 27 -8.53 4.69 -16.38
N ASN A 28 -7.79 5.61 -15.77
CA ASN A 28 -6.75 6.38 -16.47
C ASN A 28 -5.37 6.39 -15.80
N ILE A 29 -5.26 5.88 -14.58
CA ILE A 29 -3.99 5.91 -13.83
C ILE A 29 -3.27 4.57 -13.97
N CYS A 30 -2.00 4.61 -14.34
CA CYS A 30 -1.08 3.49 -14.16
C CYS A 30 -0.29 3.69 -12.88
N LEU A 31 -0.14 2.65 -12.06
CA LEU A 31 0.84 2.65 -11.00
C LEU A 31 2.18 2.24 -11.62
N VAL A 32 3.19 3.08 -11.53
CA VAL A 32 4.53 2.85 -12.13
C VAL A 32 5.63 3.11 -11.10
N ASN A 33 6.86 2.73 -11.44
CA ASN A 33 8.06 3.01 -10.62
C ASN A 33 7.90 2.55 -9.15
N PRO A 34 7.62 1.23 -8.91
CA PRO A 34 7.53 0.74 -7.56
C PRO A 34 8.84 0.96 -6.80
N ARG A 35 8.75 1.48 -5.59
CA ARG A 35 9.89 1.57 -4.66
C ARG A 35 9.52 0.97 -3.33
N VAL A 36 10.45 0.23 -2.75
CA VAL A 36 10.25 -0.46 -1.47
C VAL A 36 11.34 -0.03 -0.50
N TYR A 37 10.91 0.37 0.69
CA TYR A 37 11.78 0.49 1.85
C TYR A 37 11.30 -0.50 2.92
N LEU A 38 12.21 -1.36 3.40
CA LEU A 38 11.94 -2.31 4.47
C LEU A 38 12.77 -1.95 5.69
N ASP A 39 12.09 -1.56 6.77
CA ASP A 39 12.70 -1.43 8.10
C ASP A 39 13.04 -2.82 8.65
N SER A 40 12.18 -3.81 8.37
CA SER A 40 12.41 -5.21 8.70
C SER A 40 11.90 -6.15 7.60
N GLY A 41 12.64 -7.23 7.37
CA GLY A 41 12.27 -8.28 6.42
C GLY A 41 13.00 -8.22 5.09
N SER A 42 12.44 -8.87 4.08
CA SER A 42 12.97 -8.97 2.72
C SER A 42 11.84 -9.10 1.70
N VAL A 43 12.11 -8.65 0.48
CA VAL A 43 11.20 -8.85 -0.66
C VAL A 43 11.22 -10.34 -1.03
N THR A 44 10.05 -10.98 -1.02
CA THR A 44 9.89 -12.40 -1.41
C THR A 44 9.35 -12.51 -2.83
N SER A 45 8.33 -11.70 -3.14
CA SER A 45 7.83 -11.48 -4.49
C SER A 45 7.82 -9.98 -4.73
N PRO A 46 8.58 -9.46 -5.73
CA PRO A 46 8.69 -8.03 -5.95
C PRO A 46 7.36 -7.41 -6.42
N PRO A 47 7.12 -6.12 -6.13
CA PRO A 47 6.00 -5.40 -6.71
C PRO A 47 6.08 -5.37 -8.24
N GLN A 48 4.93 -5.46 -8.90
CA GLN A 48 4.91 -5.39 -10.35
C GLN A 48 5.40 -4.02 -10.84
N PRO A 49 6.27 -3.98 -11.87
CA PRO A 49 6.80 -2.72 -12.40
C PRO A 49 5.72 -1.74 -12.87
N THR A 50 4.60 -2.26 -13.35
CA THR A 50 3.46 -1.45 -13.80
C THR A 50 2.14 -2.16 -13.52
N ILE A 51 1.21 -1.45 -12.87
CA ILE A 51 -0.17 -1.92 -12.67
C ILE A 51 -1.09 -1.00 -13.48
N ARG A 52 -1.55 -1.51 -14.62
CA ARG A 52 -2.45 -0.77 -15.53
C ARG A 52 -3.85 -0.61 -14.91
N PRO A 53 -4.66 0.32 -15.43
CA PRO A 53 -6.09 0.39 -15.15
C PRO A 53 -6.77 -0.98 -15.23
N LEU A 54 -7.69 -1.22 -14.30
CA LEU A 54 -8.52 -2.43 -14.21
C LEU A 54 -7.70 -3.73 -14.10
N LYS A 55 -6.55 -3.67 -13.44
CA LYS A 55 -5.69 -4.84 -13.16
C LYS A 55 -5.41 -5.00 -11.68
N THR A 56 -5.20 -6.25 -11.31
CA THR A 56 -4.85 -6.67 -9.96
C THR A 56 -3.53 -7.42 -9.99
N GLU A 57 -2.62 -7.02 -9.12
CA GLU A 57 -1.29 -7.60 -9.00
C GLU A 57 -0.95 -7.87 -7.53
N VAL A 58 -0.04 -8.82 -7.31
CA VAL A 58 0.33 -9.29 -5.96
C VAL A 58 1.82 -9.14 -5.75
N CYS A 59 2.21 -8.72 -4.55
CA CYS A 59 3.60 -8.73 -4.09
C CYS A 59 3.69 -9.18 -2.63
N ILE A 60 4.88 -9.63 -2.22
CA ILE A 60 5.06 -10.29 -0.93
C ILE A 60 6.33 -9.83 -0.24
N PHE A 61 6.17 -9.48 1.04
CA PHE A 61 7.26 -9.18 1.94
C PHE A 61 7.24 -10.15 3.11
N SER A 62 8.39 -10.69 3.48
CA SER A 62 8.50 -11.68 4.56
C SER A 62 9.65 -11.37 5.50
N LYS A 63 9.61 -11.96 6.70
CA LYS A 63 10.75 -11.88 7.62
C LYS A 63 12.00 -12.51 7.01
N LYS A 64 13.17 -12.03 7.44
CA LYS A 64 14.45 -12.69 7.13
C LYS A 64 14.51 -14.06 7.81
N SER A 65 15.02 -15.06 7.10
CA SER A 65 15.20 -16.42 7.65
C SER A 65 16.11 -16.40 8.88
N GLY A 66 15.82 -17.25 9.87
CA GLY A 66 16.64 -17.41 11.08
C GLY A 66 16.63 -16.24 12.08
N LYS A 67 15.92 -15.13 11.82
CA LYS A 67 15.86 -13.97 12.73
C LYS A 67 14.48 -13.84 13.39
N ALA A 68 14.41 -13.37 14.62
CA ALA A 68 13.16 -13.05 15.33
C ALA A 68 12.59 -11.68 14.88
N THR A 69 12.44 -11.49 13.57
CA THR A 69 11.99 -10.23 12.96
C THR A 69 10.67 -10.39 12.23
N GLY A 70 10.00 -9.26 11.96
CA GLY A 70 8.75 -9.19 11.21
C GLY A 70 8.95 -8.85 9.73
N ALA A 71 7.85 -8.49 9.05
CA ALA A 71 7.82 -7.87 7.73
C ALA A 71 7.22 -6.46 7.88
N VAL A 72 8.06 -5.44 7.78
CA VAL A 72 7.70 -4.05 8.11
C VAL A 72 8.35 -3.11 7.11
N GLY A 73 7.56 -2.24 6.50
CA GLY A 73 8.06 -1.31 5.51
C GLY A 73 6.98 -0.49 4.83
N VAL A 74 7.40 0.21 3.78
CA VAL A 74 6.55 1.01 2.90
C VAL A 74 6.83 0.68 1.45
N LEU A 75 5.76 0.58 0.67
CA LEU A 75 5.75 0.44 -0.77
C LEU A 75 5.16 1.71 -1.36
N THR A 76 5.81 2.28 -2.36
CA THR A 76 5.29 3.43 -3.11
C THR A 76 5.17 3.13 -4.58
N TYR A 77 4.19 3.77 -5.22
CA TYR A 77 4.04 3.83 -6.67
C TYR A 77 3.80 5.26 -7.10
N ASP A 78 4.35 5.64 -8.24
CA ASP A 78 3.97 6.88 -8.91
C ASP A 78 2.64 6.67 -9.64
N LEU A 79 1.74 7.63 -9.47
CA LEU A 79 0.41 7.67 -10.07
C LEU A 79 0.51 8.37 -11.42
N PHE A 80 0.75 7.59 -12.47
CA PHE A 80 0.93 8.07 -13.83
C PHE A 80 -0.40 8.19 -14.57
N GLU A 81 -0.78 9.40 -14.92
CA GLU A 81 -1.99 9.68 -15.68
C GLU A 81 -1.73 9.59 -17.19
N ARG A 82 -2.39 8.64 -17.86
CA ARG A 82 -2.10 8.37 -19.29
C ARG A 82 -2.48 9.52 -20.21
N GLN A 83 -3.58 10.22 -19.95
CA GLN A 83 -4.05 11.31 -20.79
C GLN A 83 -3.12 12.52 -20.79
N SER A 84 -2.62 12.91 -19.62
CA SER A 84 -1.66 14.02 -19.50
C SER A 84 -0.21 13.57 -19.64
N ASN A 85 0.03 12.27 -19.84
CA ASN A 85 1.33 11.65 -20.00
C ASN A 85 2.34 12.07 -18.91
N SER A 86 1.88 12.16 -17.66
CA SER A 86 2.69 12.63 -16.53
C SER A 86 2.28 11.93 -15.23
N ALA A 87 3.25 11.73 -14.34
CA ALA A 87 2.96 11.37 -12.96
C ALA A 87 2.42 12.59 -12.23
N LYS A 88 1.41 12.40 -11.37
CA LYS A 88 0.78 13.51 -10.63
C LYS A 88 1.12 13.48 -9.16
N GLN A 89 1.20 12.28 -8.59
CA GLN A 89 1.29 12.05 -7.16
C GLN A 89 1.98 10.71 -6.92
N THR A 90 2.47 10.50 -5.70
CA THR A 90 3.03 9.21 -5.26
C THR A 90 2.10 8.60 -4.21
N ALA A 91 1.57 7.41 -4.50
CA ALA A 91 0.82 6.62 -3.53
C ALA A 91 1.79 5.85 -2.63
N ALA A 92 1.51 5.79 -1.33
CA ALA A 92 2.29 5.04 -0.35
C ALA A 92 1.40 4.11 0.46
N VAL A 93 1.88 2.87 0.63
CA VAL A 93 1.24 1.81 1.41
C VAL A 93 2.25 1.32 2.44
N MET A 94 1.98 1.57 3.71
CA MET A 94 2.79 1.06 4.82
C MET A 94 2.13 -0.18 5.40
N PHE A 95 2.95 -1.17 5.73
CA PHE A 95 2.55 -2.39 6.41
C PHE A 95 3.52 -2.70 7.55
N SER A 96 2.99 -3.22 8.65
CA SER A 96 3.78 -3.74 9.77
C SER A 96 3.18 -5.05 10.25
N VAL A 97 3.95 -6.12 10.12
CA VAL A 97 3.65 -7.45 10.66
C VAL A 97 4.78 -7.85 11.62
N PRO A 98 4.64 -7.56 12.93
CA PRO A 98 5.70 -7.82 13.90
C PRO A 98 5.90 -9.32 14.16
N TYR A 99 7.07 -9.66 14.71
CA TYR A 99 7.32 -11.03 15.15
C TYR A 99 6.54 -11.37 16.43
N ASP A 100 6.61 -10.50 17.44
CA ASP A 100 6.00 -10.71 18.76
C ASP A 100 4.65 -9.98 18.89
N TYR A 101 3.56 -10.77 18.96
CA TYR A 101 2.20 -10.26 19.13
C TYR A 101 1.77 -10.05 20.59
N ASN A 102 2.61 -10.44 21.55
CA ASN A 102 2.36 -10.13 22.96
C ASN A 102 2.56 -8.64 23.21
N MET A 103 3.51 -8.01 22.51
CA MET A 103 3.84 -6.58 22.66
C MET A 103 3.30 -5.71 21.52
N TYR A 104 3.19 -6.24 20.30
CA TYR A 104 2.86 -5.44 19.12
C TYR A 104 1.63 -5.97 18.39
N LYS A 105 1.06 -5.16 17.49
CA LYS A 105 -0.06 -5.51 16.62
C LYS A 105 0.31 -5.24 15.16
N ASN A 106 -0.47 -5.79 14.24
CA ASN A 106 -0.32 -5.43 12.84
C ASN A 106 -0.82 -3.99 12.63
N TRP A 107 -0.15 -3.23 11.77
CA TRP A 107 -0.56 -1.88 11.40
C TRP A 107 -0.50 -1.70 9.88
N LEU A 108 -1.41 -0.89 9.35
CA LEU A 108 -1.36 -0.41 7.98
C LEU A 108 -1.54 1.11 7.92
N ALA A 109 -0.97 1.72 6.90
CA ALA A 109 -1.26 3.11 6.56
C ALA A 109 -1.31 3.31 5.05
N LEU A 110 -2.11 4.28 4.63
CA LEU A 110 -2.28 4.70 3.24
C LEU A 110 -2.01 6.20 3.16
N GLY A 111 -1.31 6.64 2.12
CA GLY A 111 -1.10 8.06 1.86
C GLY A 111 -0.95 8.35 0.39
N ILE A 112 -1.21 9.61 0.03
CA ILE A 112 -0.93 10.16 -1.29
C ILE A 112 -0.17 11.45 -1.09
N TYR A 113 1.00 11.52 -1.71
CA TYR A 113 1.93 12.63 -1.60
C TYR A 113 2.12 13.29 -2.97
N GLU A 114 2.75 14.46 -2.96
CA GLU A 114 3.30 15.08 -4.17
C GLU A 114 4.24 14.10 -4.91
N GLU A 115 4.32 14.26 -6.23
CA GLU A 115 5.19 13.45 -7.09
C GLU A 115 6.64 13.47 -6.58
N GLY A 116 7.31 12.32 -6.67
CA GLY A 116 8.72 12.20 -6.31
C GLY A 116 8.97 12.02 -4.81
N ARG A 117 7.92 11.80 -4.01
CA ARG A 117 8.06 11.45 -2.59
C ARG A 117 9.00 10.25 -2.43
N ALA A 118 10.09 10.44 -1.68
CA ALA A 118 11.09 9.41 -1.49
C ALA A 118 10.56 8.23 -0.67
N CYS A 119 10.75 7.01 -1.17
CA CYS A 119 10.48 5.78 -0.44
C CYS A 119 11.71 5.41 0.41
N ASN A 120 11.70 5.82 1.67
CA ASN A 120 12.84 5.70 2.57
C ASN A 120 12.42 5.56 4.04
N GLU A 121 13.41 5.50 4.92
CA GLU A 121 13.21 5.42 6.38
C GLU A 121 12.39 6.60 6.94
N ALA A 122 12.58 7.80 6.42
CA ALA A 122 11.86 8.98 6.88
C ALA A 122 10.35 8.85 6.59
N LEU A 123 9.99 8.42 5.38
CA LEU A 123 8.59 8.15 5.02
C LEU A 123 7.99 7.05 5.90
N PHE A 124 8.74 5.95 6.13
CA PHE A 124 8.28 4.89 7.01
C PHE A 124 8.02 5.40 8.44
N LYS A 125 8.98 6.13 9.02
CA LYS A 125 8.84 6.69 10.37
C LYS A 125 7.68 7.67 10.47
N GLU A 126 7.49 8.50 9.45
CA GLU A 126 6.34 9.40 9.37
C GLU A 126 5.02 8.62 9.42
N MET A 127 4.83 7.64 8.52
CA MET A 127 3.59 6.89 8.46
C MET A 127 3.36 6.03 9.73
N TYR A 128 4.42 5.48 10.33
CA TYR A 128 4.32 4.54 11.45
C TYR A 128 4.31 5.19 12.84
N TYR A 129 5.09 6.24 13.09
CA TYR A 129 5.25 6.84 14.42
C TYR A 129 4.53 8.17 14.60
N ASN A 130 4.32 8.96 13.54
CA ASN A 130 3.74 10.29 13.73
C ASN A 130 2.30 10.19 14.26
N LYS A 131 2.01 11.06 15.24
CA LYS A 131 0.68 11.20 15.84
C LYS A 131 -0.24 12.04 14.97
N VAL A 132 0.30 13.07 14.32
CA VAL A 132 -0.42 13.90 13.37
C VAL A 132 -0.36 13.22 12.00
N GLN A 133 -1.51 12.79 11.51
CA GLN A 133 -1.65 12.08 10.25
C GLN A 133 -1.98 13.06 9.12
N GLN A 134 -0.96 13.74 8.58
CA GLN A 134 -1.10 14.69 7.48
C GLN A 134 -0.59 14.05 6.19
N GLY A 135 -1.43 13.95 5.15
CA GLY A 135 -1.08 13.28 3.89
C GLY A 135 -1.13 11.74 3.93
N PHE A 136 -1.41 11.16 5.10
CA PHE A 136 -1.68 9.73 5.26
C PHE A 136 -2.75 9.48 6.31
N LYS A 137 -3.28 8.26 6.35
CA LYS A 137 -4.06 7.71 7.48
C LYS A 137 -3.45 6.38 7.91
N ARG A 138 -3.44 6.10 9.21
CA ARG A 138 -2.93 4.86 9.82
C ARG A 138 -4.00 4.24 10.71
N GLN A 139 -4.10 2.91 10.68
CA GLN A 139 -4.90 2.15 11.64
C GLN A 139 -4.23 0.82 12.04
N GLU A 140 -4.68 0.26 13.16
CA GLU A 140 -4.39 -1.13 13.51
C GLU A 140 -5.09 -2.06 12.52
N ALA A 141 -4.40 -3.11 12.08
CA ALA A 141 -4.96 -4.08 11.15
C ALA A 141 -5.80 -5.11 11.91
N ASN A 142 -7.11 -4.89 11.95
CA ASN A 142 -8.10 -5.76 12.58
C ASN A 142 -9.07 -6.39 11.56
N GLY A 143 -8.79 -6.26 10.26
CA GLY A 143 -9.66 -6.67 9.16
C GLY A 143 -10.60 -5.58 8.65
N CYS A 144 -10.76 -4.45 9.36
CA CYS A 144 -11.60 -3.34 8.93
C CYS A 144 -10.95 -2.50 7.82
N GLY A 145 -11.79 -1.77 7.07
CA GLY A 145 -11.36 -0.90 5.98
C GLY A 145 -10.75 0.42 6.46
N LEU A 146 -9.64 0.81 5.83
CA LEU A 146 -9.05 2.14 5.89
C LEU A 146 -9.27 2.84 4.54
N THR A 147 -9.77 4.07 4.55
CA THR A 147 -9.89 4.90 3.34
C THR A 147 -9.11 6.19 3.50
N PHE A 148 -8.12 6.40 2.63
CA PHE A 148 -7.47 7.69 2.44
C PHE A 148 -8.10 8.39 1.23
N GLU A 149 -8.66 9.58 1.49
CA GLU A 149 -9.32 10.37 0.46
C GLU A 149 -8.32 11.35 -0.15
N GLY A 150 -7.96 11.12 -1.42
CA GLY A 150 -7.05 11.99 -2.15
C GLY A 150 -7.78 13.10 -2.90
N ARG A 151 -6.99 13.92 -3.60
CA ARG A 151 -7.52 14.98 -4.46
C ARG A 151 -8.11 14.40 -5.76
N TYR A 152 -7.41 13.46 -6.39
CA TYR A 152 -7.77 12.91 -7.70
C TYR A 152 -8.33 11.49 -7.63
N LEU A 153 -7.88 10.71 -6.64
CA LEU A 153 -8.30 9.32 -6.42
C LEU A 153 -8.36 9.02 -4.92
N ASP A 154 -9.05 7.96 -4.58
CA ASP A 154 -9.11 7.41 -3.23
C ASP A 154 -8.35 6.09 -3.16
N ILE A 155 -7.65 5.85 -2.04
CA ILE A 155 -7.01 4.56 -1.76
C ILE A 155 -7.73 3.93 -0.58
N LYS A 156 -8.15 2.68 -0.76
CA LYS A 156 -8.79 1.87 0.27
C LYS A 156 -7.94 0.65 0.57
N ALA A 157 -7.93 0.20 1.82
CA ALA A 157 -7.28 -1.05 2.16
C ALA A 157 -7.92 -1.77 3.34
N THR A 158 -7.80 -3.09 3.34
CA THR A 158 -8.03 -3.95 4.52
C THR A 158 -6.79 -4.78 4.78
N MET A 159 -6.58 -5.18 6.03
CA MET A 159 -5.48 -6.08 6.39
C MET A 159 -5.89 -6.94 7.58
N CYS A 160 -5.60 -8.24 7.53
CA CYS A 160 -5.90 -9.14 8.63
C CYS A 160 -4.86 -9.05 9.78
N PRO A 161 -5.26 -9.35 11.03
CA PRO A 161 -4.36 -9.27 12.19
C PRO A 161 -3.35 -10.43 12.32
N MET A 162 -3.23 -11.29 11.30
CA MET A 162 -2.47 -12.53 11.38
C MET A 162 -0.98 -12.34 11.05
N GLY A 163 -0.13 -13.26 11.53
CA GLY A 163 1.30 -13.29 11.18
C GLY A 163 1.56 -13.61 9.70
N ARG A 164 0.66 -14.37 9.08
CA ARG A 164 0.59 -14.57 7.63
C ARG A 164 -0.47 -13.61 7.09
N ALA A 165 -0.10 -12.34 7.02
CA ALA A 165 -1.05 -11.28 6.74
C ALA A 165 -1.39 -11.23 5.25
N ILE A 166 -2.62 -10.82 4.98
CA ILE A 166 -3.08 -10.45 3.64
C ILE A 166 -3.57 -9.02 3.74
N MET A 167 -3.07 -8.18 2.85
CA MET A 167 -3.48 -6.79 2.70
C MET A 167 -4.06 -6.60 1.32
N LYS A 168 -5.28 -6.09 1.24
CA LYS A 168 -5.94 -5.73 -0.03
C LYS A 168 -5.93 -4.23 -0.16
N VAL A 169 -5.52 -3.72 -1.31
CA VAL A 169 -5.43 -2.30 -1.62
C VAL A 169 -6.18 -2.04 -2.91
N GLU A 170 -7.02 -1.02 -2.90
CA GLU A 170 -7.79 -0.60 -4.07
C GLU A 170 -7.56 0.88 -4.35
N LEU A 171 -7.39 1.23 -5.62
CA LEU A 171 -7.33 2.62 -6.08
C LEU A 171 -8.59 2.93 -6.88
N TRP A 172 -9.30 3.99 -6.49
CA TRP A 172 -10.59 4.37 -7.05
C TRP A 172 -10.55 5.79 -7.61
N ASP A 173 -11.07 6.00 -8.82
CA ASP A 173 -11.30 7.36 -9.34
C ASP A 173 -12.23 8.15 -8.40
N LYS A 174 -12.00 9.45 -8.25
CA LYS A 174 -12.97 10.34 -7.60
C LYS A 174 -14.22 10.46 -8.47
N VAL A 175 -15.33 9.90 -8.00
CA VAL A 175 -16.62 9.87 -8.71
C VAL A 175 -17.24 11.28 -8.90
N PHE A 176 -16.80 12.30 -8.14
CA PHE A 176 -17.43 13.64 -8.13
C PHE A 176 -16.46 14.84 -8.17
N SER A 177 -15.33 14.75 -8.87
CA SER A 177 -14.35 15.86 -8.93
C SER A 177 -14.74 17.04 -9.85
N GLN A 178 -15.84 16.96 -10.62
CA GLN A 178 -16.23 18.02 -11.57
C GLN A 178 -17.43 18.90 -11.17
N MET A 179 -18.18 18.59 -10.11
CA MET A 179 -19.36 19.41 -9.74
C MET A 179 -19.02 20.69 -8.94
N SER A 180 -17.80 20.84 -8.43
CA SER A 180 -17.44 21.99 -7.58
C SER A 180 -16.89 23.20 -8.33
N GLN A 181 -16.73 23.16 -9.66
CA GLN A 181 -16.26 24.31 -10.46
C GLN A 181 -17.37 25.04 -11.23
N GLN A 182 -18.64 24.61 -11.11
CA GLN A 182 -19.78 25.27 -11.76
C GLN A 182 -20.66 26.13 -10.83
N GLN A 183 -20.30 26.31 -9.56
CA GLN A 183 -21.10 27.09 -8.61
C GLN A 183 -20.54 28.48 -8.26
N TYR A 184 -19.57 28.98 -9.00
CA TYR A 184 -19.12 30.37 -8.89
C TYR A 184 -19.15 31.05 -10.27
N TYR A 185 -20.37 31.35 -10.73
CA TYR A 185 -20.65 32.39 -11.71
C TYR A 185 -21.70 33.33 -11.12
#